data_AF-A0A1I2E4E2-F1
#
_entry.id   AF-A0A1I2E4E2-F1
#
_cell.length_a   1.000
_cell.length_b   1.000
_cell.length_c   1.000
_cell.angle_alpha   90.00
_cell.angle_beta   90.00
_cell.angle_gamma   90.00
#
_symmetry.space_group_name_H-M   'P 1'
#
loop_
_entity.id
_entity.type
_entity.pdbx_description
1 polymer ?
#
loop_
_entity_poly.entity_id
_entity_poly.type
_entity_poly.pdbx_seq_one_letter_code
_entity_poly.pdbx_strand_id
1 'polypeptide(L)' 'MYLMFKEKGILPSSTYNMGKGERIIANAFLREEIEQRNKESEMMNKMLGG' A
#
# COMPACT_ATOMS: atom_id res chain seq x y z
N MET A 1 -2.65 6.33 5.53
CA MET A 1 -4.11 6.61 5.44
C MET A 1 -4.65 6.74 4.04
N TYR A 2 -4.25 7.76 3.27
CA TYR A 2 -4.72 7.90 1.89
C TYR A 2 -4.55 6.61 1.07
N LEU A 3 -3.38 5.97 1.17
CA LEU A 3 -3.11 4.71 0.48
C LEU A 3 -3.99 3.55 0.98
N MET A 4 -4.32 3.49 2.28
CA MET A 4 -5.20 2.44 2.81
C MET A 4 -6.63 2.58 2.25
N PHE A 5 -7.09 3.82 2.09
CA PHE A 5 -8.36 4.10 1.44
C PHE A 5 -8.30 3.78 -0.05
N LYS A 6 -7.30 4.31 -0.77
CA LYS A 6 -7.16 4.15 -2.21
C LYS A 6 -6.97 2.69 -2.65
N GLU A 7 -6.11 1.95 -1.95
CA GLU A 7 -5.68 0.61 -2.36
C GLU A 7 -6.52 -0.50 -1.73
N LYS A 8 -7.12 -0.26 -0.55
CA LYS A 8 -7.84 -1.30 0.22
C LYS A 8 -9.28 -0.91 0.60
N GLY A 9 -9.74 0.29 0.23
CA GLY A 9 -11.07 0.78 0.60
C GLY A 9 -11.23 1.06 2.10
N ILE A 10 -10.15 1.05 2.88
CA ILE A 10 -10.23 1.26 4.33
C ILE A 10 -10.47 2.75 4.59
N LEU A 11 -11.64 3.07 5.13
CA LEU A 11 -12.02 4.45 5.40
C LEU A 11 -11.10 5.08 6.46
N PRO A 12 -10.78 6.38 6.34
CA PRO A 12 -10.06 7.10 7.39
C PRO A 12 -10.72 6.99 8.77
N SER A 13 -12.05 6.98 8.82
CA SER A 13 -12.81 6.78 10.06
C SER A 13 -12.53 5.42 10.71
N SER A 14 -12.37 4.35 9.93
CA SER A 14 -12.04 3.01 10.42
C SER A 14 -10.66 2.93 11.08
N THR A 15 -9.77 3.88 10.76
CA THR A 15 -8.41 3.95 11.31
C THR A 15 -8.26 4.95 12.43
N TYR A 16 -9.31 5.70 12.73
CA TYR A 16 -9.32 6.69 13.79
C TYR A 16 -9.12 6.02 15.16
N ASN A 17 -9.62 4.79 15.31
CA ASN A 17 -9.46 3.96 16.50
C ASN A 17 -8.15 3.15 16.53
N MET A 18 -7.35 3.15 15.46
CA MET A 18 -6.04 2.46 15.49
C MET A 18 -5.09 3.20 16.41
N GLY A 19 -4.50 2.46 17.35
CA GLY A 19 -3.41 2.93 18.17
C GLY A 19 -2.20 3.34 17.32
N LYS A 20 -1.33 4.18 17.88
CA LYS A 20 -0.13 4.68 17.18
C LYS A 20 0.74 3.54 16.64
N GLY A 21 0.93 2.47 17.42
CA GLY A 21 1.70 1.29 17.03
C GLY A 21 1.07 0.53 15.85
N GLU A 22 -0.23 0.23 15.95
CA GLU A 22 -0.98 -0.46 14.89
C GLU A 22 -0.93 0.33 13.57
N ARG A 23 -1.04 1.65 13.65
CA ARG A 23 -0.95 2.53 12.49
C ARG A 23 0.43 2.48 11.83
N ILE A 24 1.51 2.41 12.62
CA ILE A 24 2.87 2.28 12.08
C ILE A 24 3.00 0.95 11.34
N ILE A 25 2.58 -0.14 11.98
CA ILE A 25 2.62 -1.50 11.41
C ILE A 25 1.83 -1.54 10.10
N ALA A 26 0.56 -1.11 10.12
CA ALA A 26 -0.30 -1.16 8.96
C ALA A 26 0.22 -0.32 7.77
N ASN A 27 0.86 0.83 8.03
CA ASN A 27 1.48 1.61 6.95
C ASN A 27 2.75 0.93 6.41
N ALA A 28 3.54 0.25 7.24
CA ALA A 28 4.75 -0.45 6.80
C ALA A 28 4.39 -1.58 5.82
N PHE A 29 3.44 -2.43 6.19
CA PHE A 29 2.95 -3.52 5.32
C PHE A 29 2.37 -2.99 4.01
N LEU A 30 1.54 -1.96 4.06
CA LEU A 30 0.94 -1.39 2.85
C LEU A 30 2.00 -0.81 1.91
N ARG A 31 3.02 -0.16 2.46
CA ARG A 31 4.10 0.42 1.68
C ARG A 31 4.89 -0.66 0.95
N GLU A 32 5.26 -1.72 1.66
CA GLU A 32 5.97 -2.86 1.06
C GLU A 32 5.18 -3.49 -0.09
N GLU A 33 3.87 -3.68 0.08
CA GLU A 33 3.00 -4.22 -0.96
C GLU A 33 2.94 -3.33 -2.21
N ILE A 34 2.90 -2.00 -2.03
CA ILE A 34 2.94 -1.05 -3.16
C ILE A 34 4.28 -1.12 -3.88
N GLU A 35 5.39 -1.17 -3.14
CA GLU A 35 6.73 -1.25 -3.71
C GLU A 35 6.93 -2.55 -4.51
N GLN A 36 6.39 -3.68 -4.04
CA GLN A 36 6.40 -4.95 -4.77
C GLN A 36 5.61 -4.87 -6.09
N ARG A 37 4.37 -4.37 -6.05
CA ARG A 37 3.53 -4.23 -7.26
C ARG A 37 4.14 -3.28 -8.30
N ASN A 38 4.81 -2.22 -7.85
CA ASN A 38 5.51 -1.31 -8.75
C ASN A 38 6.69 -2.01 -9.44
N LYS A 39 7.50 -2.79 -8.70
CA LYS A 39 8.59 -3.58 -9.28
C LYS A 39 8.09 -4.59 -10.30
N GLU A 40 7.00 -5.30 -9.99
CA GLU A 40 6.37 -6.24 -10.93
C GLU A 40 5.89 -5.53 -12.19
N SER A 41 5.26 -4.36 -12.04
CA SER A 41 4.80 -3.55 -13.18
C SER A 41 5.95 -3.05 -14.05
N GLU A 42 7.06 -2.61 -13.44
CA GLU A 42 8.28 -2.22 -14.14
C GLU A 42 8.92 -3.40 -14.88
N MET A 43 8.99 -4.57 -14.25
CA MET A 43 9.50 -5.78 -14.91
C MET A 43 8.62 -6.19 -16.10
N MET A 44 7.30 -6.18 -15.94
CA MET A 44 6.37 -6.51 -17.02
C MET A 44 6.47 -5.51 -18.18
N ASN A 45 6.55 -4.21 -17.90
CA ASN A 45 6.76 -3.19 -18.93
C ASN A 45 8.09 -3.40 -19.66
N LYS A 46 9.16 -3.78 -18.95
CA LYS A 46 10.45 -4.09 -19.56
C LYS A 46 10.42 -5.36 -20.41
N MET A 47 9.65 -6.38 -20.02
CA MET A 47 9.49 -7.62 -20.79
C MET A 47 8.61 -7.44 -22.03
N LEU A 48 7.60 -6.56 -21.97
CA LEU A 48 6.66 -6.32 -23.06
C LEU A 48 7.12 -5.22 -24.04
N GLY A 49 8.07 -4.39 -23.63
CA GLY A 49 8.57 -3.25 -24.41
C GLY A 49 10.06 -3.29 -24.75
N GLY A 50 10.71 -4.47 -24.69
CA GLY A 50 12.10 -4.70 -25.06
C GLY A 50 12.26 -5.37 -26.41
#